data_AF-A0A2U1AUI3-F1
#
_entry.id   AF-A0A2U1AUI3-F1
#
_cell.length_a   1.000
_cell.length_b   1.000
_cell.length_c   1.000
_cell.angle_alpha   90.00
_cell.angle_beta   90.00
_cell.angle_gamma   90.00
#
_symmetry.space_group_name_H-M   'P 1'
#
loop_
_entity.id
_entity.type
_entity.pdbx_description
1 polymer ?
#
loop_
_entity_poly.entity_id
_entity_poly.type
_entity_poly.pdbx_seq_one_letter_code
_entity_poly.pdbx_strand_id
1 'polypeptide(L)'
;MFTTDESRIDEAISKHLKTWWTFETKQEIELNYGIAVLNQIISIYDFASQSEFWLSLELEDAYNLAVERLKEQYPFLSDDSVRRIANMAAYSWK
;
A
#
# COMPACT_ATOMS: atom_id res chain seq x y z
N MET A 1 -20.76 -14.98 5.02
CA MET A 1 -19.32 -15.31 5.00
C MET A 1 -18.61 -14.00 5.29
N PHE A 2 -18.13 -13.80 6.52
CA PHE A 2 -17.47 -12.54 6.90
C PHE A 2 -16.09 -12.53 6.24
N THR A 3 -15.88 -11.66 5.26
CA THR A 3 -14.55 -11.34 4.76
C THR A 3 -13.77 -10.74 5.92
N THR A 4 -12.62 -11.33 6.27
CA THR A 4 -11.72 -10.76 7.28
C THR A 4 -11.30 -9.37 6.82
N ASP A 5 -11.01 -8.46 7.76
CA ASP A 5 -10.60 -7.09 7.40
C ASP A 5 -9.38 -7.09 6.48
N GLU A 6 -8.49 -8.07 6.60
CA GLU A 6 -7.36 -8.34 5.69
C GLU A 6 -7.77 -8.51 4.23
N SER A 7 -8.78 -9.35 3.95
CA SER A 7 -9.28 -9.57 2.59
C SER A 7 -9.90 -8.30 2.00
N ARG A 8 -10.55 -7.48 2.84
CA ARG A 8 -11.16 -6.21 2.43
C ARG A 8 -10.09 -5.16 2.12
N ILE A 9 -8.99 -5.15 2.87
CA ILE A 9 -7.83 -4.28 2.63
C ILE A 9 -7.18 -4.64 1.29
N ASP A 10 -6.87 -5.91 1.05
CA ASP A 10 -6.26 -6.35 -0.22
C ASP A 10 -7.18 -6.07 -1.43
N GLU A 11 -8.48 -6.30 -1.28
CA GLU A 11 -9.47 -5.98 -2.30
C GLU A 11 -9.54 -4.47 -2.59
N ALA A 12 -9.54 -3.64 -1.55
CA ALA A 12 -9.58 -2.18 -1.70
C ALA A 12 -8.34 -1.65 -2.42
N ILE A 13 -7.14 -2.15 -2.07
CA ILE A 13 -5.89 -1.76 -2.72
C ILE A 13 -5.89 -2.17 -4.19
N SER A 14 -6.17 -3.45 -4.48
CA SER A 14 -6.13 -3.98 -5.85
C SER A 14 -7.15 -3.30 -6.78
N LYS A 15 -8.34 -2.95 -6.28
CA LYS A 15 -9.39 -2.29 -7.06
C LYS A 15 -9.17 -0.79 -7.25
N HIS A 16 -8.83 -0.07 -6.19
CA HIS A 16 -8.86 1.40 -6.20
C HIS A 16 -7.47 2.04 -6.33
N LEU A 17 -6.41 1.42 -5.83
CA LEU A 17 -5.07 2.01 -5.81
C LEU A 17 -4.33 1.74 -7.13
N LYS A 18 -4.51 2.58 -8.16
CA LYS A 18 -3.87 2.38 -9.49
C LYS A 18 -2.40 2.81 -9.53
N THR A 19 -2.18 4.11 -9.43
CA THR A 19 -0.84 4.71 -9.60
C THR A 19 -0.47 5.56 -8.40
N TRP A 20 -1.42 6.30 -7.83
CA TRP A 20 -1.20 7.25 -6.75
C TRP A 20 -2.40 7.32 -5.81
N TRP A 21 -2.15 7.77 -4.58
CA TRP A 21 -3.17 8.23 -3.65
C TRP A 21 -3.79 9.53 -4.16
N THR A 22 -5.01 9.47 -4.70
CA THR A 22 -5.80 10.68 -4.96
C THR A 22 -6.87 10.87 -3.90
N PHE A 23 -7.42 12.08 -3.84
CA PHE A 23 -8.56 12.38 -2.97
C PHE A 23 -9.77 11.51 -3.31
N GLU A 24 -10.05 11.33 -4.60
CA GLU A 24 -11.13 10.48 -5.09
C GLU A 24 -10.95 9.02 -4.67
N THR A 25 -9.73 8.47 -4.80
CA THR A 25 -9.43 7.10 -4.35
C THR A 25 -9.67 6.93 -2.84
N LYS A 26 -9.29 7.91 -2.02
CA LYS A 26 -9.55 7.89 -0.56
C LYS A 26 -11.04 7.88 -0.27
N GLN A 27 -11.80 8.75 -0.93
CA GLN A 27 -13.26 8.81 -0.77
C GLN A 27 -13.93 7.50 -1.23
N GLU A 28 -13.52 6.93 -2.37
CA GLU A 28 -14.07 5.66 -2.85
C GLU A 28 -13.82 4.52 -1.86
N ILE A 29 -12.60 4.42 -1.31
CA ILE A 29 -12.28 3.38 -0.34
C ILE A 29 -13.07 3.60 0.96
N GLU A 30 -13.15 4.82 1.46
CA GLU A 30 -13.93 5.15 2.67
C GLU A 30 -15.41 4.82 2.48
N LEU A 31 -16.01 5.18 1.35
CA LEU A 31 -17.42 4.94 1.06
C LEU A 31 -17.74 3.45 0.89
N ASN A 32 -16.86 2.67 0.25
CA ASN A 32 -17.13 1.26 -0.08
C ASN A 32 -16.64 0.27 1.00
N TYR A 33 -15.57 0.58 1.72
CA TYR A 33 -14.93 -0.32 2.69
C TYR A 33 -14.89 0.26 4.11
N GLY A 34 -15.14 1.56 4.28
CA GLY A 34 -15.16 2.23 5.58
C GLY A 34 -13.82 2.84 5.98
N ILE A 35 -13.90 3.84 6.86
CA ILE A 35 -12.73 4.61 7.34
C ILE A 35 -11.65 3.74 8.01
N ALA A 36 -12.03 2.66 8.68
CA ALA A 36 -11.07 1.75 9.31
C ALA A 36 -10.15 1.06 8.29
N VAL A 37 -10.71 0.60 7.17
CA VAL A 37 -9.94 -0.01 6.07
C VAL A 37 -9.04 1.04 5.42
N LEU A 38 -9.57 2.24 5.16
CA LEU A 38 -8.78 3.35 4.63
C LEU A 38 -7.57 3.67 5.53
N ASN A 39 -7.78 3.82 6.84
CA ASN A 39 -6.71 4.11 7.79
C ASN A 39 -5.65 2.99 7.84
N GLN A 40 -6.07 1.73 7.69
CA GLN A 40 -5.13 0.62 7.64
C GLN A 40 -4.29 0.63 6.36
N ILE A 41 -4.88 0.96 5.20
CA ILE A 41 -4.13 1.09 3.93
C ILE A 41 -3.14 2.27 4.03
N ILE A 42 -3.55 3.39 4.63
CA ILE A 42 -2.65 4.52 4.88
C ILE A 42 -1.49 4.07 5.75
N SER A 43 -1.75 3.33 6.83
CA SER A 43 -0.70 2.80 7.71
C SER A 43 0.27 1.86 7.00
N ILE A 44 -0.22 0.99 6.09
CA ILE A 44 0.61 0.10 5.27
C ILE A 44 1.51 0.92 4.34
N TYR A 45 0.96 1.96 3.71
CA TYR A 45 1.73 2.86 2.85
C TYR A 45 2.78 3.66 3.63
N ASP A 46 2.42 4.18 4.80
CA ASP A 46 3.35 4.91 5.67
C ASP A 46 4.48 4.00 6.12
N PHE A 47 4.18 2.74 6.48
CA PHE A 47 5.20 1.73 6.78
C PHE A 47 6.14 1.48 5.58
N ALA A 48 5.57 1.31 4.38
CA ALA A 48 6.35 1.08 3.17
C ALA A 48 7.26 2.26 2.84
N SER A 49 6.75 3.49 2.94
CA SER A 49 7.48 4.73 2.63
C SER A 49 8.48 5.18 3.69
N GLN A 50 8.39 4.66 4.91
CA GLN A 50 9.38 4.93 5.96
C GLN A 50 10.59 4.01 5.85
N SER A 51 11.71 4.48 5.30
CA SER A 51 13.03 3.95 5.69
C SER A 51 14.16 4.97 5.51
N GLU A 52 15.09 4.94 6.46
CA GLU A 52 16.24 5.84 6.53
C GLU A 52 17.18 5.71 5.32
N PHE A 53 17.14 4.56 4.64
CA PHE A 53 18.02 4.25 3.52
C PHE A 53 17.55 4.83 2.19
N TRP A 54 16.30 5.27 2.10
CA TRP A 54 15.68 5.66 0.84
C TRP A 54 16.47 6.74 0.12
N LEU A 55 16.95 7.74 0.87
CA LEU A 55 17.77 8.85 0.34
C LEU A 55 19.08 8.42 -0.36
N SER A 56 19.53 7.18 -0.13
CA SER A 56 20.76 6.63 -0.70
C SER A 56 20.55 5.56 -1.77
N LEU A 57 19.30 5.15 -2.02
CA LEU A 57 18.98 4.05 -2.93
C LEU A 57 18.55 4.57 -4.30
N GLU A 58 18.85 3.81 -5.35
CA GLU A 58 18.20 3.99 -6.65
C GLU A 58 16.74 3.53 -6.57
N LEU A 59 15.91 4.01 -7.49
CA LEU A 59 14.46 3.74 -7.49
C LEU A 59 14.12 2.25 -7.46
N GLU A 60 14.88 1.43 -8.19
CA GLU A 60 14.70 -0.03 -8.24
C GLU A 60 14.99 -0.70 -6.90
N ASP A 61 16.05 -0.28 -6.21
CA ASP A 61 16.42 -0.83 -4.90
C ASP A 61 15.41 -0.40 -3.83
N ALA A 62 14.95 0.86 -3.86
CA ALA A 62 13.89 1.35 -2.97
C ALA A 62 12.58 0.57 -3.17
N TYR A 63 12.21 0.29 -4.43
CA TYR A 63 11.06 -0.55 -4.75
C TYR A 63 11.21 -1.97 -4.21
N ASN A 64 12.33 -2.65 -4.48
CA ASN A 64 12.56 -4.02 -4.04
C ASN A 64 12.54 -4.14 -2.51
N LEU A 65 13.17 -3.19 -1.80
CA LEU A 65 13.14 -3.12 -0.34
C LEU A 65 11.70 -2.92 0.19
N ALA A 66 10.90 -2.07 -0.44
CA ALA A 66 9.51 -1.88 -0.06
C ALA A 66 8.67 -3.16 -0.27
N VAL A 67 8.90 -3.88 -1.38
CA VAL A 67 8.25 -5.17 -1.65
C VAL A 67 8.57 -6.19 -0.56
N GLU A 68 9.85 -6.38 -0.23
CA GLU A 68 10.28 -7.35 0.79
C GLU A 68 9.65 -7.05 2.15
N ARG A 69 9.73 -5.79 2.60
CA ARG A 69 9.15 -5.36 3.88
C ARG A 69 7.64 -5.54 3.93
N LEU A 70 6.94 -5.21 2.84
CA LEU A 70 5.49 -5.38 2.75
C LEU A 70 5.09 -6.85 2.85
N LYS A 71 5.82 -7.75 2.18
CA LYS A 71 5.53 -9.19 2.23
C LYS A 71 5.81 -9.79 3.60
N GLU A 72 6.83 -9.31 4.30
CA GLU A 72 7.15 -9.75 5.66
C GLU A 72 6.10 -9.28 6.68
N GLN A 73 5.73 -8.00 6.64
CA GLN A 73 4.83 -7.40 7.63
C GLN A 73 3.35 -7.65 7.34
N TYR A 74 2.97 -7.77 6.07
CA TYR A 74 1.59 -7.91 5.62
C TYR A 74 1.44 -9.09 4.63
N PRO A 75 1.65 -10.34 5.09
CA PRO A 75 1.66 -11.52 4.22
C PRO A 75 0.31 -11.84 3.57
N PHE A 76 -0.78 -11.20 4.03
CA PHE A 76 -2.11 -11.33 3.43
C PHE A 76 -2.27 -10.52 2.14
N LEU A 77 -1.38 -9.55 1.86
CA LEU A 77 -1.45 -8.75 0.65
C LEU A 77 -1.07 -9.59 -0.57
N SER A 78 -1.86 -9.49 -1.63
CA SER A 78 -1.53 -10.06 -2.92
C SER A 78 -0.31 -9.37 -3.54
N ASP A 79 0.37 -10.07 -4.46
CA ASP A 79 1.52 -9.51 -5.20
C ASP A 79 1.14 -8.21 -5.94
N ASP A 80 -0.09 -8.09 -6.43
CA ASP A 80 -0.57 -6.88 -7.10
C ASP A 80 -0.70 -5.70 -6.13
N SER A 81 -1.28 -5.92 -4.95
CA SER A 81 -1.39 -4.91 -3.90
C SER A 81 -0.03 -4.46 -3.39
N VAL A 82 0.88 -5.42 -3.14
CA VAL A 82 2.26 -5.13 -2.75
C VAL A 82 2.94 -4.28 -3.81
N ARG A 83 2.86 -4.65 -5.09
CA ARG A 83 3.46 -3.89 -6.19
C ARG A 83 2.92 -2.47 -6.27
N ARG A 84 1.61 -2.25 -6.10
CA ARG A 84 1.00 -0.91 -6.14
C ARG A 84 1.52 -0.02 -5.02
N ILE A 85 1.55 -0.54 -3.79
CA ILE A 85 2.04 0.22 -2.64
C ILE A 85 3.55 0.45 -2.75
N ALA A 86 4.33 -0.57 -3.10
CA ALA A 86 5.78 -0.44 -3.25
C ALA A 86 6.17 0.57 -4.33
N ASN A 87 5.49 0.57 -5.48
CA ASN A 87 5.69 1.58 -6.52
C ASN A 87 5.37 2.98 -5.99
N MET A 88 4.19 3.15 -5.41
CA MET A 88 3.77 4.46 -4.90
C MET A 88 4.72 4.97 -3.81
N ALA A 89 5.15 4.10 -2.91
CA ALA A 89 6.13 4.42 -1.89
C ALA A 89 7.45 4.85 -2.58
N ALA A 90 8.05 3.99 -3.41
CA ALA A 90 9.32 4.22 -4.13
C ALA A 90 9.35 5.57 -4.86
N TYR A 91 8.27 5.93 -5.54
CA TYR A 91 8.16 7.20 -6.25
C TYR A 91 7.86 8.40 -5.35
N SER A 92 7.14 8.24 -4.24
CA SER A 92 6.80 9.36 -3.32
C SER A 92 8.01 9.96 -2.60
N TRP A 93 9.08 9.19 -2.48
CA TRP A 93 10.33 9.63 -1.87
C TRP A 93 11.18 10.52 -2.79
N LYS A 94 11.08 10.32 -4.11
CA LYS A 94 11.87 11.06 -5.10
C LYS A 94 11.24 12.41 -5.43
#